data_AF-F9MMQ9-F1
#
_entry.id   AF-F9MMQ9-F1
#
_cell.length_a   1.000
_cell.length_b   1.000
_cell.length_c   1.000
_cell.angle_alpha   90.00
_cell.angle_beta   90.00
_cell.angle_gamma   90.00
#
_symmetry.space_group_name_H-M   'P 1'
#
loop_
_entity.id
_entity.type
_entity.pdbx_description
1 polymer ?
#
loop_
_entity_poly.entity_id
_entity_poly.type
_entity_poly.pdbx_seq_one_letter_code
_entity_poly.pdbx_strand_id
1 'polypeptide(L)'
;MAHSIQSIRNVYDLAKCARDSGKPFDDEEIKKLLERTVTDEKLISEYPRFEKGYAAEDLFMRIFSLLPWVRSIVPLGQEQFPEKSKETIQVPDYEIIFEAGNETDTATILVEVKLVDGDKQTFELPKYKYEVLYEYSSHKKVTLLFAIFWRKQWIWTINSIESFIEKSSSYKISYERAYANDLSAILGDYTYLFRKQCYRKSIFSKNEKADTEFIHRHEEYGKTIYEGLSLDGQKFESLCIFEPALLDCAFDFKEISYKNLSNTEIEIIEQYDYLPYVYKLSSLLLAYLNKMYCIDKDNMYYKDNILVKRTFDIVDTVRRKCGGEKFYLIPYNVNETSTRLFDLQFGKVEHIFDAYKSTERNEGHNILVSHE
;
A
#
# COMPACT_ATOMS: atom_id res chain seq x y z
N MET A 1 13.54 -34.27 5.47
CA MET A 1 14.57 -33.39 4.87
C MET A 1 14.00 -31.98 4.88
N ALA A 2 14.76 -30.95 5.26
CA ALA A 2 14.26 -29.59 5.25
C ALA A 2 13.86 -29.19 3.81
N HIS A 3 12.66 -28.64 3.65
CA HIS A 3 12.14 -28.23 2.34
C HIS A 3 12.95 -27.02 1.87
N SER A 4 13.70 -27.13 0.77
CA SER A 4 14.67 -26.08 0.35
C SER A 4 14.06 -24.68 0.23
N ILE A 5 12.81 -24.53 -0.22
CA ILE A 5 12.11 -23.23 -0.25
C ILE A 5 11.89 -22.64 1.15
N GLN A 6 11.56 -23.48 2.14
CA GLN A 6 11.39 -23.03 3.51
C GLN A 6 12.73 -22.63 4.12
N SER A 7 13.80 -23.37 3.83
CA SER A 7 15.15 -22.99 4.26
C SER A 7 15.53 -21.59 3.74
N ILE A 8 15.20 -21.26 2.49
CA ILE A 8 15.42 -19.91 1.92
C ILE A 8 14.62 -18.86 2.70
N ARG A 9 13.34 -19.12 2.99
CA ARG A 9 12.51 -18.19 3.79
C ARG A 9 13.11 -17.98 5.19
N ASN A 10 13.57 -19.05 5.84
CA ASN A 10 14.20 -18.95 7.16
C ASN A 10 15.47 -18.10 7.12
N VAL A 11 16.29 -18.21 6.06
CA VAL A 11 17.48 -17.34 5.88
C VAL A 11 17.07 -15.89 5.70
N TYR A 12 16.04 -15.62 4.88
CA TYR A 12 15.49 -14.28 4.71
C TYR A 12 15.00 -13.68 6.04
N ASP A 13 14.20 -14.44 6.81
CA ASP A 13 13.66 -13.98 8.08
C ASP A 13 14.78 -13.70 9.10
N LEU A 14 15.83 -14.54 9.14
CA LEU A 14 17.02 -14.31 9.96
C LEU A 14 17.76 -13.03 9.55
N ALA A 15 18.01 -12.82 8.26
CA ALA A 15 18.67 -11.63 7.74
C ALA A 15 17.87 -10.36 8.06
N LYS A 16 16.53 -10.41 7.93
CA LYS A 16 15.63 -9.33 8.32
C LYS A 16 15.71 -9.04 9.82
N CYS A 17 15.64 -10.06 10.68
CA CYS A 17 15.76 -9.90 12.13
C CYS A 17 17.11 -9.25 12.53
N ALA A 18 18.19 -9.65 11.86
CA ALA A 18 19.52 -9.09 12.06
C ALA A 18 19.57 -7.61 11.65
N ARG A 19 18.98 -7.26 10.51
CA ARG A 19 18.82 -5.87 10.03
C ARG A 19 18.00 -5.01 10.99
N ASP A 20 16.86 -5.53 11.47
CA ASP A 20 15.99 -4.85 12.46
C ASP A 20 16.72 -4.58 13.78
N SER A 21 17.64 -5.47 14.15
CA SER A 21 18.46 -5.37 15.36
C SER A 21 19.72 -4.49 15.19
N GLY A 22 19.88 -3.81 14.05
CA GLY A 22 21.05 -2.98 13.76
C GLY A 22 22.34 -3.75 13.51
N LYS A 23 22.25 -5.05 13.19
CA LYS A 23 23.37 -5.94 12.90
C LYS A 23 23.11 -6.70 11.58
N PRO A 24 22.97 -5.99 10.45
CA PRO A 24 22.66 -6.63 9.17
C PRO A 24 23.77 -7.62 8.79
N PHE A 25 23.38 -8.77 8.23
CA PHE A 25 24.33 -9.69 7.63
C PHE A 25 24.91 -9.13 6.34
N ASP A 26 26.17 -9.45 6.07
CA ASP A 26 26.77 -9.23 4.75
C ASP A 26 26.43 -10.37 3.77
N ASP A 27 26.73 -10.16 2.48
CA ASP A 27 26.42 -11.12 1.42
C ASP A 27 27.12 -12.48 1.63
N GLU A 28 28.30 -12.49 2.25
CA GLU A 28 29.05 -13.73 2.52
C GLU A 28 28.45 -14.51 3.69
N GLU A 29 27.95 -13.82 4.71
CA GLU A 29 27.19 -14.43 5.80
C GLU A 29 25.88 -15.05 5.30
N ILE A 30 25.11 -14.32 4.49
CA ILE A 30 23.88 -14.82 3.87
C ILE A 30 24.18 -16.05 3.01
N LYS A 31 25.20 -15.99 2.16
CA LYS A 31 25.63 -17.10 1.32
C LYS A 31 25.99 -18.34 2.14
N LYS A 32 26.78 -18.19 3.21
CA LYS A 32 27.13 -19.31 4.11
C LYS A 32 25.90 -19.92 4.79
N LEU A 33 24.91 -19.11 5.17
CA LEU A 33 23.66 -19.63 5.73
C LEU A 33 22.87 -20.43 4.70
N LEU A 34 22.78 -19.95 3.46
CA LEU A 34 22.13 -20.66 2.36
C LEU A 34 22.82 -22.01 2.07
N GLU A 35 24.14 -22.02 1.90
CA GLU A 35 24.94 -23.23 1.64
C GLU A 35 24.82 -24.29 2.76
N ARG A 36 24.52 -23.86 3.99
CA ARG A 36 24.34 -24.76 5.14
C ARG A 36 22.93 -25.32 5.30
N THR A 37 21.92 -24.64 4.75
CA THR A 37 20.50 -24.91 5.06
C THR A 37 19.67 -25.31 3.85
N VAL A 38 20.08 -24.91 2.64
CA VAL A 38 19.37 -25.17 1.38
C VAL A 38 20.05 -26.36 0.69
N THR A 39 19.29 -27.43 0.47
CA THR A 39 19.83 -28.66 -0.14
C THR A 39 19.90 -28.60 -1.68
N ASP A 40 19.10 -27.72 -2.30
CA ASP A 40 19.10 -27.50 -3.75
C ASP A 40 19.95 -26.25 -4.08
N GLU A 41 21.18 -26.49 -4.54
CA GLU A 41 22.14 -25.44 -4.89
C GLU A 41 21.62 -24.46 -5.94
N LYS A 42 20.70 -24.89 -6.83
CA LYS A 42 20.12 -23.97 -7.83
C LYS A 42 19.37 -22.83 -7.17
N LEU A 43 18.64 -23.14 -6.09
CA LEU A 43 17.85 -22.13 -5.39
C LEU A 43 18.70 -21.11 -4.63
N ILE A 44 19.95 -21.45 -4.28
CA ILE A 44 20.89 -20.50 -3.67
C ILE A 44 21.15 -19.33 -4.62
N SER A 45 21.38 -19.62 -5.90
CA SER A 45 21.59 -18.57 -6.91
C SER A 45 20.32 -17.75 -7.22
N GLU A 46 19.15 -18.29 -6.91
CA GLU A 46 17.86 -17.60 -7.04
C GLU A 46 17.50 -16.76 -5.80
N TYR A 47 18.28 -16.81 -4.71
CA TYR A 47 17.97 -16.10 -3.46
C TYR A 47 17.59 -14.62 -3.64
N PRO A 48 18.30 -13.79 -4.44
CA PRO A 48 17.92 -12.39 -4.64
C PRO A 48 16.51 -12.19 -5.21
N ARG A 49 16.01 -13.17 -5.98
CA ARG A 49 14.64 -13.15 -6.49
C ARG A 49 13.64 -13.51 -5.38
N PHE A 50 13.95 -14.50 -4.55
CA PHE A 50 13.12 -14.88 -3.41
C PHE A 50 13.03 -13.76 -2.37
N GLU A 51 14.16 -13.16 -2.02
CA GLU A 51 14.25 -12.03 -1.10
C GLU A 51 13.31 -10.88 -1.50
N LYS A 52 13.31 -10.50 -2.79
CA LYS A 52 12.38 -9.49 -3.31
C LYS A 52 10.91 -9.91 -3.18
N GLY A 53 10.60 -11.18 -3.42
CA GLY A 53 9.25 -11.72 -3.25
C GLY A 53 8.79 -11.62 -1.79
N TYR A 54 9.62 -12.11 -0.87
CA TYR A 54 9.34 -12.06 0.57
C TYR A 54 9.27 -10.64 1.11
N ALA A 55 10.10 -9.73 0.62
CA ALA A 55 10.01 -8.30 0.97
C ALA A 55 8.70 -7.66 0.48
N ALA A 56 8.19 -8.06 -0.68
CA ALA A 56 6.89 -7.58 -1.18
C ALA A 56 5.72 -8.14 -0.34
N GLU A 57 5.77 -9.41 0.06
CA GLU A 57 4.82 -10.03 1.00
C GLU A 57 4.79 -9.29 2.34
N ASP A 58 5.96 -9.08 2.94
CA ASP A 58 6.12 -8.38 4.20
C ASP A 58 5.61 -6.93 4.12
N LEU A 59 5.89 -6.24 3.00
CA LEU A 59 5.39 -4.90 2.73
C LEU A 59 3.86 -4.87 2.55
N PHE A 60 3.29 -5.84 1.84
CA PHE A 60 1.83 -5.98 1.68
C PHE A 60 1.15 -6.07 3.04
N MET A 61 1.58 -7.02 3.87
CA MET A 61 1.05 -7.22 5.21
C MET A 61 1.14 -5.93 6.03
N ARG A 62 2.27 -5.22 5.93
CA ARG A 62 2.45 -3.98 6.68
C ARG A 62 1.53 -2.85 6.21
N ILE A 63 1.36 -2.64 4.91
CA ILE A 63 0.53 -1.55 4.40
C ILE A 63 -0.95 -1.86 4.57
N PHE A 64 -1.39 -3.07 4.24
CA PHE A 64 -2.81 -3.43 4.29
C PHE A 64 -3.32 -3.59 5.72
N SER A 65 -2.47 -3.92 6.70
CA SER A 65 -2.85 -3.92 8.12
C SER A 65 -3.13 -2.52 8.69
N LEU A 66 -2.77 -1.45 7.96
CA LEU A 66 -3.09 -0.06 8.34
C LEU A 66 -4.44 0.41 7.78
N LEU A 67 -5.08 -0.38 6.92
CA LEU A 67 -6.37 -0.01 6.34
C LEU A 67 -7.49 -0.13 7.38
N PRO A 68 -8.48 0.79 7.38
CA PRO A 68 -9.40 0.97 8.49
C PRO A 68 -10.33 -0.21 8.74
N TRP A 69 -10.62 -1.02 7.72
CA TRP A 69 -11.52 -2.16 7.84
C TRP A 69 -10.81 -3.49 8.04
N VAL A 70 -9.48 -3.53 7.92
CA VAL A 70 -8.71 -4.74 8.15
C VAL A 70 -8.58 -4.99 9.65
N ARG A 71 -9.09 -6.13 10.11
CA ARG A 71 -9.01 -6.55 11.51
C ARG A 71 -7.77 -7.40 11.77
N SER A 72 -7.38 -8.23 10.80
CA SER A 72 -6.21 -9.08 10.92
C SER A 72 -5.68 -9.48 9.54
N ILE A 73 -4.37 -9.61 9.43
CA ILE A 73 -3.68 -10.29 8.33
C ILE A 73 -2.79 -11.34 8.96
N VAL A 74 -3.03 -12.60 8.60
CA VAL A 74 -2.32 -13.76 9.16
C VAL A 74 -1.51 -14.42 8.05
N PRO A 75 -0.16 -14.49 8.17
CA PRO A 75 0.65 -15.28 7.26
C PRO A 75 0.29 -16.76 7.42
N LEU A 76 0.03 -17.44 6.31
CA LEU A 76 -0.28 -18.86 6.32
C LEU A 76 0.99 -19.69 6.14
N GLY A 77 1.11 -20.74 6.95
CA GLY A 77 2.22 -21.67 6.85
C GLY A 77 2.23 -22.39 5.51
N GLN A 78 3.24 -22.12 4.70
CA GLN A 78 3.45 -22.76 3.39
C GLN A 78 4.03 -24.17 3.52
N GLU A 79 4.33 -24.64 4.74
CA GLU A 79 4.71 -26.02 4.99
C GLU A 79 3.48 -26.93 4.89
N GLN A 80 3.54 -27.92 3.99
CA GLN A 80 2.46 -28.87 3.76
C GLN A 80 2.99 -30.30 3.79
N PHE A 81 2.28 -31.17 4.51
CA PHE A 81 2.59 -32.59 4.63
C PHE A 81 1.36 -33.43 4.23
N PRO A 82 1.53 -34.49 3.42
CA PRO A 82 2.77 -34.91 2.75
C PRO A 82 3.21 -33.88 1.69
N GLU A 83 4.51 -33.78 1.40
CA GLU A 83 5.08 -32.73 0.56
C GLU A 83 4.48 -32.69 -0.86
N LYS A 84 4.12 -33.88 -1.39
CA LYS A 84 3.46 -34.04 -2.68
C LYS A 84 2.07 -33.39 -2.76
N SER A 85 1.44 -33.06 -1.62
CA SER A 85 0.13 -32.39 -1.61
C SER A 85 0.16 -31.03 -2.32
N LYS A 86 1.33 -30.35 -2.37
CA LYS A 86 1.52 -29.09 -3.12
C LYS A 86 1.25 -29.21 -4.62
N GLU A 87 1.32 -30.42 -5.18
CA GLU A 87 1.03 -30.67 -6.59
C GLU A 87 -0.47 -30.58 -6.89
N THR A 88 -1.33 -30.70 -5.88
CA THR A 88 -2.79 -30.68 -6.03
C THR A 88 -3.46 -29.54 -5.24
N ILE A 89 -2.87 -29.12 -4.12
CA ILE A 89 -3.43 -28.11 -3.22
C ILE A 89 -2.28 -27.27 -2.65
N GLN A 90 -2.33 -25.95 -2.84
CA GLN A 90 -1.34 -25.02 -2.30
C GLN A 90 -2.02 -23.99 -1.38
N VAL A 91 -1.40 -23.72 -0.23
CA VAL A 91 -1.85 -22.67 0.69
C VAL A 91 -1.50 -21.29 0.12
N PRO A 92 -2.42 -20.30 0.10
CA PRO A 92 -2.08 -18.92 -0.27
C PRO A 92 -1.21 -18.22 0.79
N ASP A 93 -0.58 -17.10 0.46
CA ASP A 93 0.34 -16.39 1.37
C ASP A 93 -0.33 -15.89 2.68
N TYR A 94 -1.55 -15.34 2.59
CA TYR A 94 -2.24 -14.72 3.72
C TYR A 94 -3.73 -15.07 3.82
N GLU A 95 -4.22 -15.08 5.06
CA GLU A 95 -5.64 -14.93 5.38
C GLU A 95 -5.88 -13.51 5.90
N ILE A 96 -6.91 -12.83 5.40
CA ILE A 96 -7.30 -11.49 5.85
C ILE A 96 -8.72 -11.55 6.41
N ILE A 97 -8.88 -11.05 7.64
CA ILE A 97 -10.17 -10.83 8.29
C ILE A 97 -10.44 -9.32 8.27
N PHE A 98 -11.61 -8.93 7.79
CA PHE A 98 -12.00 -7.52 7.66
C PHE A 98 -13.46 -7.30 8.05
N GLU A 99 -13.81 -6.06 8.39
CA GLU A 99 -15.18 -5.61 8.63
C GLU A 99 -16.02 -5.73 7.36
N ALA A 100 -17.19 -6.37 7.45
CA ALA A 100 -18.07 -6.66 6.32
C ALA A 100 -19.39 -5.88 6.44
N GLY A 101 -19.48 -4.75 5.75
CA GLY A 101 -20.67 -3.89 5.70
C GLY A 101 -21.04 -3.15 7.00
N ASN A 102 -20.52 -3.54 8.16
CA ASN A 102 -20.53 -2.76 9.40
C ASN A 102 -19.37 -3.20 10.32
N GLU A 103 -19.14 -2.44 11.39
CA GLU A 103 -17.99 -2.63 12.29
C GLU A 103 -18.01 -3.96 13.08
N THR A 104 -19.19 -4.60 13.23
CA THR A 104 -19.38 -5.82 14.03
C THR A 104 -19.32 -7.10 13.21
N ASP A 105 -19.78 -7.06 11.96
CA ASP A 105 -19.73 -8.21 11.07
C ASP A 105 -18.34 -8.32 10.45
N THR A 106 -17.83 -9.55 10.33
CA THR A 106 -16.53 -9.80 9.69
C THR A 106 -16.63 -10.82 8.58
N ALA A 107 -15.71 -10.72 7.63
CA ALA A 107 -15.53 -11.69 6.58
C ALA A 107 -14.05 -12.01 6.38
N THR A 108 -13.80 -13.11 5.68
CA THR A 108 -12.47 -13.64 5.44
C THR A 108 -12.21 -13.78 3.93
N ILE A 109 -11.00 -13.42 3.52
CA ILE A 109 -10.45 -13.72 2.19
C ILE A 109 -9.07 -14.36 2.32
N LEU A 110 -8.69 -15.13 1.31
CA LEU A 110 -7.33 -15.62 1.10
C LEU A 110 -6.65 -14.73 0.05
N VAL A 111 -5.38 -14.42 0.27
CA VAL A 111 -4.61 -13.55 -0.61
C VAL A 111 -3.29 -14.21 -0.98
N GLU A 112 -3.03 -14.27 -2.27
CA GLU A 112 -1.72 -14.61 -2.84
C GLU A 112 -1.03 -13.32 -3.29
N VAL A 113 0.19 -13.06 -2.82
CA VAL A 113 0.94 -11.84 -3.12
C VAL A 113 1.89 -12.08 -4.31
N LYS A 114 1.97 -11.08 -5.18
CA LYS A 114 2.81 -11.11 -6.38
C LYS A 114 3.52 -9.77 -6.59
N LEU A 115 4.76 -9.86 -7.05
CA LEU A 115 5.58 -8.70 -7.39
C LEU A 115 5.76 -8.60 -8.90
N VAL A 116 5.50 -7.41 -9.46
CA VAL A 116 5.88 -7.02 -10.81
C VAL A 116 7.04 -6.03 -10.71
N ASP A 117 8.25 -6.53 -10.95
CA ASP A 117 9.50 -5.77 -10.81
C ASP A 117 10.02 -5.23 -12.17
N GLY A 118 10.84 -4.17 -12.10
CA GLY A 118 11.40 -3.47 -13.26
C GLY A 118 10.35 -2.74 -14.10
N ASP A 119 10.60 -2.62 -15.41
CA ASP A 119 9.71 -1.91 -16.34
C ASP A 119 8.47 -2.69 -16.80
N LYS A 120 8.25 -3.89 -16.24
CA LYS A 120 7.13 -4.76 -16.63
C LYS A 120 5.80 -4.09 -16.30
N GLN A 121 4.86 -4.14 -17.24
CA GLN A 121 3.48 -3.64 -17.09
C GLN A 121 2.45 -4.77 -17.11
N THR A 122 2.90 -6.02 -17.07
CA THR A 122 1.99 -7.18 -17.08
C THR A 122 2.48 -8.25 -16.12
N PHE A 123 1.53 -8.93 -15.50
CA PHE A 123 1.74 -10.13 -14.70
C PHE A 123 1.12 -11.34 -15.38
N GLU A 124 1.78 -12.49 -15.29
CA GLU A 124 1.32 -13.75 -15.87
C GLU A 124 1.37 -14.86 -14.82
N LEU A 125 0.24 -15.50 -14.60
CA LEU A 125 0.03 -16.59 -13.66
C LEU A 125 -0.19 -17.90 -14.46
N PRO A 126 0.72 -18.87 -14.41
CA PRO A 126 0.49 -20.18 -15.03
C PRO A 126 -0.77 -20.85 -14.47
N LYS A 127 -1.58 -21.48 -15.34
CA LYS A 127 -2.85 -22.10 -14.96
C LYS A 127 -2.70 -23.13 -13.83
N TYR A 128 -1.71 -24.01 -13.93
CA TYR A 128 -1.46 -25.03 -12.90
C TYR A 128 -1.18 -24.43 -11.51
N LYS A 129 -0.61 -23.22 -11.42
CA LYS A 129 -0.40 -22.54 -10.13
C LYS A 129 -1.70 -21.97 -9.56
N TYR A 130 -2.56 -21.44 -10.43
CA TYR A 130 -3.88 -21.00 -10.02
C TYR A 130 -4.73 -22.18 -9.54
N GLU A 131 -4.72 -23.30 -10.26
CA GLU A 131 -5.53 -24.48 -9.96
C GLU A 131 -5.28 -25.01 -8.54
N VAL A 132 -4.02 -25.16 -8.13
CA VAL A 132 -3.68 -25.66 -6.78
C VAL A 132 -4.08 -24.69 -5.66
N LEU A 133 -4.00 -23.37 -5.89
CA LEU A 133 -4.46 -22.35 -4.95
C LEU A 133 -5.99 -22.31 -4.87
N TYR A 134 -6.64 -22.44 -6.03
CA TYR A 134 -8.10 -22.48 -6.14
C TYR A 134 -8.68 -23.70 -5.41
N GLU A 135 -8.06 -24.86 -5.53
CA GLU A 135 -8.49 -26.07 -4.83
C GLU A 135 -8.47 -25.87 -3.31
N TYR A 136 -7.41 -25.25 -2.77
CA TYR A 136 -7.36 -24.89 -1.34
C TYR A 136 -8.51 -23.96 -0.96
N SER A 137 -8.72 -22.89 -1.74
CA SER A 137 -9.78 -21.91 -1.48
C SER A 137 -11.19 -22.53 -1.52
N SER A 138 -11.40 -23.48 -2.44
CA SER A 138 -12.66 -24.21 -2.63
C SER A 138 -12.95 -25.13 -1.45
N HIS A 139 -11.95 -25.86 -0.95
CA HIS A 139 -12.08 -26.66 0.27
C HIS A 139 -12.40 -25.81 1.50
N LYS A 140 -11.77 -24.64 1.62
CA LYS A 140 -12.03 -23.70 2.73
C LYS A 140 -13.33 -22.93 2.58
N LYS A 141 -13.89 -22.86 1.37
CA LYS A 141 -15.03 -22.01 1.00
C LYS A 141 -14.75 -20.53 1.30
N VAL A 142 -13.51 -20.10 1.06
CA VAL A 142 -13.04 -18.72 1.26
C VAL A 142 -12.57 -18.17 -0.08
N THR A 143 -12.92 -16.91 -0.38
CA THR A 143 -12.55 -16.26 -1.64
C THR A 143 -11.02 -16.13 -1.76
N LEU A 144 -10.44 -16.54 -2.88
CA LEU A 144 -9.04 -16.29 -3.23
C LEU A 144 -8.90 -15.03 -4.09
N LEU A 145 -8.01 -14.12 -3.69
CA LEU A 145 -7.65 -12.92 -4.43
C LEU A 145 -6.13 -12.84 -4.62
N PHE A 146 -5.70 -12.01 -5.58
CA PHE A 146 -4.29 -11.75 -5.89
C PHE A 146 -3.94 -10.31 -5.55
N ALA A 147 -3.00 -10.12 -4.61
CA ALA A 147 -2.41 -8.82 -4.31
C ALA A 147 -1.17 -8.62 -5.19
N ILE A 148 -1.21 -7.65 -6.10
CA ILE A 148 -0.12 -7.42 -7.05
C ILE A 148 0.55 -6.08 -6.74
N PHE A 149 1.85 -6.10 -6.46
CA PHE A 149 2.64 -4.89 -6.36
C PHE A 149 3.24 -4.51 -7.70
N TRP A 150 2.80 -3.37 -8.22
CA TRP A 150 3.31 -2.78 -9.44
C TRP A 150 4.45 -1.85 -9.10
N ARG A 151 5.67 -2.38 -9.02
CA ARG A 151 6.81 -1.65 -8.44
C ARG A 151 7.11 -0.33 -9.15
N LYS A 152 7.00 -0.32 -10.48
CA LYS A 152 7.21 0.89 -11.29
C LYS A 152 6.24 2.01 -10.92
N GLN A 153 4.98 1.68 -10.68
CA GLN A 153 3.94 2.62 -10.27
C GLN A 153 3.92 2.88 -8.77
N TRP A 154 4.54 2.00 -7.96
CA TRP A 154 4.49 2.03 -6.50
C TRP A 154 3.06 1.89 -5.95
N ILE A 155 2.28 0.99 -6.55
CA ILE A 155 0.85 0.80 -6.29
C ILE A 155 0.55 -0.69 -6.06
N TRP A 156 -0.33 -0.95 -5.10
CA TRP A 156 -0.96 -2.25 -4.88
C TRP A 156 -2.32 -2.33 -5.56
N THR A 157 -2.62 -3.46 -6.19
CA THR A 157 -3.98 -3.81 -6.63
C THR A 157 -4.40 -5.15 -6.03
N ILE A 158 -5.67 -5.31 -5.70
CA ILE A 158 -6.27 -6.59 -5.31
C ILE A 158 -7.20 -7.03 -6.44
N ASN A 159 -6.98 -8.20 -7.02
CA ASN A 159 -7.75 -8.65 -8.17
C ASN A 159 -8.25 -10.09 -7.99
N SER A 160 -9.46 -10.35 -8.46
CA SER A 160 -9.93 -11.72 -8.65
C SER A 160 -9.40 -12.28 -9.98
N ILE A 161 -9.43 -13.61 -10.14
CA ILE A 161 -8.90 -14.25 -11.35
C ILE A 161 -9.69 -13.87 -12.60
N GLU A 162 -10.98 -13.59 -12.48
CA GLU A 162 -11.90 -13.21 -13.55
C GLU A 162 -11.52 -11.86 -14.19
N SER A 163 -10.71 -11.05 -13.49
CA SER A 163 -10.14 -9.83 -14.03
C SER A 163 -8.95 -10.09 -14.95
N PHE A 164 -8.39 -11.30 -14.99
CA PHE A 164 -7.29 -11.67 -15.88
C PHE A 164 -7.81 -12.08 -17.26
N ILE A 165 -6.99 -11.88 -18.27
CA ILE A 165 -7.21 -12.41 -19.61
C ILE A 165 -6.68 -13.84 -19.63
N GLU A 166 -7.59 -14.80 -19.80
CA GLU A 166 -7.22 -16.20 -19.98
C GLU A 166 -6.46 -16.40 -21.30
N LYS A 167 -5.35 -17.14 -21.21
CA LYS A 167 -4.53 -17.64 -22.32
C LYS A 167 -4.52 -19.17 -22.28
N SER A 168 -3.90 -19.79 -23.28
CA SER A 168 -3.86 -21.26 -23.38
C SER A 168 -3.27 -21.92 -22.12
N SER A 169 -2.17 -21.39 -21.59
CA SER A 169 -1.43 -21.97 -20.45
C SER A 169 -1.36 -21.06 -19.21
N SER A 170 -1.94 -19.86 -19.26
CA SER A 170 -1.79 -18.86 -18.22
C SER A 170 -2.99 -17.90 -18.13
N TYR A 171 -3.03 -17.13 -17.05
CA TYR A 171 -3.86 -15.95 -16.87
C TYR A 171 -2.95 -14.73 -16.89
N LYS A 172 -3.28 -13.72 -17.69
CA LYS A 172 -2.46 -12.51 -17.84
C LYS A 172 -3.25 -11.25 -17.49
N ILE A 173 -2.65 -10.33 -16.74
CA ILE A 173 -3.24 -9.03 -16.42
C ILE A 173 -2.23 -7.91 -16.66
N SER A 174 -2.68 -6.77 -17.21
CA SER A 174 -1.87 -5.56 -17.31
C SER A 174 -2.09 -4.65 -16.09
N TYR A 175 -1.17 -3.71 -15.85
CA TYR A 175 -1.34 -2.72 -14.79
C TYR A 175 -2.66 -1.96 -14.93
N GLU A 176 -2.99 -1.48 -16.12
CA GLU A 176 -4.20 -0.68 -16.37
C GLU A 176 -5.46 -1.50 -16.05
N ARG A 177 -5.49 -2.76 -16.47
CA ARG A 177 -6.60 -3.66 -16.19
C ARG A 177 -6.68 -4.03 -14.71
N ALA A 178 -5.55 -4.23 -14.04
CA ALA A 178 -5.49 -4.51 -12.62
C ALA A 178 -5.97 -3.33 -11.78
N TYR A 179 -5.56 -2.12 -12.14
CA TYR A 179 -5.98 -0.88 -11.48
C TYR A 179 -7.48 -0.65 -11.68
N ALA A 180 -7.99 -0.77 -12.91
CA ALA A 180 -9.41 -0.58 -13.21
C ALA A 180 -10.32 -1.63 -12.54
N ASN A 181 -9.78 -2.80 -12.17
CA ASN A 181 -10.53 -3.89 -11.53
C ASN A 181 -10.04 -4.18 -10.11
N ASP A 182 -9.50 -3.16 -9.45
CA ASP A 182 -9.01 -3.27 -8.08
C ASP A 182 -10.17 -3.42 -7.10
N LEU A 183 -10.08 -4.41 -6.22
CA LEU A 183 -11.05 -4.76 -5.19
C LEU A 183 -10.63 -4.28 -3.80
N SER A 184 -9.47 -3.62 -3.66
CA SER A 184 -8.95 -3.14 -2.36
C SER A 184 -9.89 -2.19 -1.61
N ALA A 185 -10.86 -1.58 -2.30
CA ALA A 185 -11.93 -0.80 -1.68
C ALA A 185 -12.68 -1.58 -0.59
N ILE A 186 -12.84 -2.91 -0.73
CA ILE A 186 -13.51 -3.75 0.28
C ILE A 186 -12.75 -3.83 1.61
N LEU A 187 -11.45 -3.50 1.59
CA LEU A 187 -10.57 -3.47 2.76
C LEU A 187 -10.42 -2.05 3.33
N GLY A 188 -11.11 -1.06 2.76
CA GLY A 188 -11.04 0.34 3.19
C GLY A 188 -9.92 1.13 2.53
N ASP A 189 -9.39 0.64 1.40
CA ASP A 189 -8.40 1.38 0.60
C ASP A 189 -9.09 2.49 -0.21
N TYR A 190 -9.31 3.63 0.43
CA TYR A 190 -10.00 4.76 -0.16
C TYR A 190 -9.23 5.39 -1.32
N THR A 191 -9.96 5.99 -2.25
CA THR A 191 -9.43 6.98 -3.18
C THR A 191 -9.73 8.37 -2.63
N TYR A 192 -8.70 9.08 -2.19
CA TYR A 192 -8.81 10.46 -1.75
C TYR A 192 -8.81 11.41 -2.94
N LEU A 193 -9.79 12.31 -2.96
CA LEU A 193 -9.96 13.30 -4.01
C LEU A 193 -9.90 14.70 -3.39
N PHE A 194 -8.95 15.52 -3.83
CA PHE A 194 -8.77 16.89 -3.37
C PHE A 194 -9.17 17.85 -4.49
N ARG A 195 -10.35 18.46 -4.38
CA ARG A 195 -10.92 19.38 -5.40
C ARG A 195 -10.91 20.84 -4.98
N LYS A 196 -10.68 21.10 -3.69
CA LYS A 196 -10.67 22.44 -3.12
C LYS A 196 -9.25 22.94 -3.04
N GLN A 197 -9.09 24.25 -3.17
CA GLN A 197 -7.81 24.89 -2.92
C GLN A 197 -7.40 24.68 -1.45
N CYS A 198 -6.13 24.35 -1.24
CA CYS A 198 -5.50 24.34 0.07
C CYS A 198 -4.35 25.33 0.06
N TYR A 199 -4.17 26.01 1.19
CA TYR A 199 -3.09 26.96 1.44
C TYR A 199 -2.20 26.40 2.54
N ARG A 200 -0.90 26.44 2.33
CA ARG A 200 0.12 26.14 3.35
C ARG A 200 0.73 27.45 3.79
N LYS A 201 0.80 27.67 5.09
CA LYS A 201 1.56 28.76 5.69
C LYS A 201 2.75 28.16 6.42
N SER A 202 3.93 28.67 6.14
CA SER A 202 5.16 28.30 6.83
C SER A 202 5.85 29.55 7.34
N ILE A 203 6.31 29.52 8.59
CA ILE A 203 7.13 30.58 9.17
C ILE A 203 8.49 29.98 9.49
N PHE A 204 9.53 30.65 9.00
CA PHE A 204 10.92 30.27 9.19
C PHE A 204 11.67 31.30 10.01
N SER A 205 12.70 30.86 10.74
CA SER A 205 13.59 31.71 11.51
C SER A 205 15.05 31.46 11.15
N LYS A 206 15.77 32.54 10.84
CA LYS A 206 17.25 32.53 10.69
C LYS A 206 17.98 32.34 12.02
N ASN A 207 17.27 32.43 13.15
CA ASN A 207 17.85 32.18 14.46
C ASN A 207 17.99 30.66 14.70
N GLU A 208 19.23 30.17 14.69
CA GLU A 208 19.54 28.75 14.95
C GLU A 208 19.15 28.29 16.38
N LYS A 209 18.84 29.22 17.29
CA LYS A 209 18.34 28.92 18.65
C LYS A 209 16.82 29.06 18.79
N ALA A 210 16.08 29.26 17.69
CA ALA A 210 14.63 29.28 17.75
C ALA A 210 14.08 27.97 18.35
N ASP A 211 13.16 28.11 19.30
CA ASP A 211 12.46 26.99 19.91
C ASP A 211 11.37 26.49 18.96
N THR A 212 11.46 25.23 18.56
CA THR A 212 10.56 24.63 17.56
C THR A 212 10.59 23.11 17.69
N GLU A 213 9.43 22.50 17.53
CA GLU A 213 9.31 21.03 17.41
C GLU A 213 9.68 20.54 16.00
N PHE A 214 9.70 21.42 15.00
CA PHE A 214 9.98 21.02 13.62
C PHE A 214 11.47 20.73 13.44
N ILE A 215 11.76 19.53 12.94
CA ILE A 215 13.13 19.07 12.66
C ILE A 215 13.64 19.48 11.28
N HIS A 216 12.75 19.92 10.39
CA HIS A 216 13.10 20.34 9.04
C HIS A 216 13.39 21.85 8.98
N ARG A 217 14.12 22.27 7.95
CA ARG A 217 14.54 23.67 7.75
C ARG A 217 14.45 24.04 6.28
N HIS A 218 14.18 25.31 6.00
CA HIS A 218 14.36 25.87 4.68
C HIS A 218 15.85 26.18 4.46
N GLU A 219 16.37 25.88 3.27
CA GLU A 219 17.78 26.11 2.93
C GLU A 219 18.16 27.60 3.06
N GLU A 220 17.28 28.48 2.58
CA GLU A 220 17.51 29.93 2.59
C GLU A 220 17.03 30.63 3.88
N TYR A 221 15.92 30.17 4.47
CA TYR A 221 15.18 30.94 5.49
C TYR A 221 15.38 30.42 6.92
N GLY A 222 16.08 29.28 7.07
CA GLY A 222 16.44 28.74 8.37
C GLY A 222 15.40 27.76 8.92
N LYS A 223 15.33 27.66 10.26
CA LYS A 223 14.50 26.67 10.96
C LYS A 223 13.02 26.94 10.75
N THR A 224 12.24 25.90 10.49
CA THR A 224 10.77 26.03 10.52
C THR A 224 10.31 26.20 11.97
N ILE A 225 9.48 27.21 12.24
CA ILE A 225 8.92 27.48 13.57
C ILE A 225 7.40 27.34 13.61
N TYR A 226 6.74 27.36 12.45
CA TYR A 226 5.31 27.13 12.33
C TYR A 226 4.98 26.59 10.95
N GLU A 227 4.07 25.62 10.89
CA GLU A 227 3.36 25.25 9.67
C GLU A 227 1.86 25.12 9.95
N GLY A 228 1.04 25.52 8.98
CA GLY A 228 -0.40 25.41 9.07
C GLY A 228 -1.07 25.27 7.72
N LEU A 229 -2.27 24.70 7.71
CA LEU A 229 -3.10 24.52 6.52
C LEU A 229 -4.41 25.29 6.62
N SER A 230 -4.90 25.76 5.49
CA SER A 230 -6.18 26.45 5.40
C SER A 230 -6.90 26.14 4.09
N LEU A 231 -8.24 26.03 4.15
CA LEU A 231 -9.09 25.90 2.97
C LEU A 231 -9.68 27.25 2.50
N ASP A 232 -9.63 28.28 3.36
CA ASP A 232 -10.14 29.63 3.06
C ASP A 232 -9.03 30.67 2.90
N GLY A 233 -7.77 30.29 3.18
CA GLY A 233 -6.61 31.17 3.14
C GLY A 233 -6.54 32.17 4.30
N GLN A 234 -7.44 32.06 5.29
CA GLN A 234 -7.55 32.98 6.42
C GLN A 234 -7.28 32.28 7.75
N LYS A 235 -7.96 31.16 8.00
CA LYS A 235 -7.83 30.39 9.24
C LYS A 235 -6.92 29.21 8.99
N PHE A 236 -5.71 29.28 9.56
CA PHE A 236 -4.70 28.23 9.45
C PHE A 236 -4.73 27.33 10.69
N GLU A 237 -5.04 26.05 10.47
CA GLU A 237 -4.89 25.00 11.48
C GLU A 237 -3.44 24.54 11.53
N SER A 238 -2.84 24.54 12.73
CA SER A 238 -1.44 24.15 12.91
C SER A 238 -1.20 22.69 12.55
N LEU A 239 -0.04 22.43 11.97
CA LEU A 239 0.47 21.08 11.73
C LEU A 239 1.37 20.64 12.88
N CYS A 240 1.42 19.34 13.13
CA CYS A 240 2.46 18.76 13.99
C CYS A 240 3.68 18.35 13.16
N ILE A 241 4.81 18.09 13.82
CA ILE A 241 6.09 17.69 13.20
C ILE A 241 6.01 16.60 12.10
N PHE A 242 5.06 15.67 12.18
CA PHE A 242 4.97 14.51 11.30
C PHE A 242 4.11 14.72 10.04
N GLU A 243 3.27 15.75 10.04
CA GLU A 243 2.30 16.02 8.97
C GLU A 243 2.92 16.67 7.72
N PRO A 244 3.89 17.61 7.82
CA PRO A 244 4.51 18.24 6.66
C PRO A 244 5.12 17.29 5.64
N ALA A 245 5.73 16.19 6.10
CA ALA A 245 6.34 15.21 5.21
C ALA A 245 5.33 14.58 4.24
N LEU A 246 4.07 14.45 4.66
CA LEU A 246 3.00 13.99 3.77
C LEU A 246 2.68 15.03 2.70
N LEU A 247 2.70 16.31 3.06
CA LEU A 247 2.47 17.38 2.08
C LEU A 247 3.55 17.36 1.01
N ASP A 248 4.81 17.26 1.43
CA ASP A 248 5.97 17.29 0.55
C ASP A 248 6.11 16.06 -0.38
N CYS A 249 5.40 14.96 -0.10
CA CYS A 249 5.40 13.78 -0.97
C CYS A 249 4.13 13.63 -1.79
N ALA A 250 3.08 14.37 -1.45
CA ALA A 250 1.76 14.22 -2.04
C ALA A 250 1.25 15.45 -2.78
N PHE A 251 1.85 16.63 -2.61
CA PHE A 251 1.34 17.83 -3.27
C PHE A 251 2.47 18.72 -3.75
N ASP A 252 2.22 19.36 -4.88
CA ASP A 252 3.06 20.44 -5.38
C ASP A 252 2.43 21.76 -4.96
N PHE A 253 3.22 22.60 -4.31
CA PHE A 253 2.81 23.91 -3.84
C PHE A 253 3.55 24.99 -4.63
N LYS A 254 2.85 26.10 -4.91
CA LYS A 254 3.43 27.32 -5.43
C LYS A 254 3.31 28.46 -4.43
N GLU A 255 4.39 29.21 -4.26
CA GLU A 255 4.40 30.42 -3.46
C GLU A 255 3.46 31.47 -4.06
N ILE A 256 2.63 32.09 -3.21
CA ILE A 256 1.74 33.20 -3.57
C ILE A 256 1.97 34.45 -2.72
N SER A 257 2.66 34.31 -1.58
CA SER A 257 2.99 35.43 -0.71
C SER A 257 4.28 35.16 0.05
N TYR A 258 5.09 36.20 0.13
CA TYR A 258 6.31 36.27 0.91
C TYR A 258 6.28 37.51 1.79
N LYS A 259 6.60 37.37 3.08
CA LYS A 259 6.61 38.48 4.02
C LYS A 259 7.71 38.36 5.05
N ASN A 260 8.52 39.40 5.19
CA ASN A 260 9.40 39.56 6.36
C ASN A 260 8.54 39.97 7.56
N LEU A 261 8.40 39.09 8.55
CA LEU A 261 7.70 39.40 9.80
C LEU A 261 8.59 40.20 10.75
N SER A 262 9.88 39.90 10.73
CA SER A 262 10.93 40.59 11.49
C SER A 262 12.26 40.50 10.72
N ASN A 263 13.35 41.02 11.32
CA ASN A 263 14.68 40.88 10.72
C ASN A 263 15.17 39.42 10.63
N THR A 264 14.54 38.52 11.37
CA THR A 264 14.95 37.11 11.47
C THR A 264 13.89 36.13 11.02
N GLU A 265 12.64 36.56 10.81
CA GLU A 265 11.51 35.68 10.54
C GLU A 265 10.83 36.01 9.23
N ILE A 266 10.53 34.95 8.48
CA ILE A 266 9.96 35.00 7.14
C ILE A 266 8.70 34.14 7.13
N GLU A 267 7.61 34.69 6.65
CA GLU A 267 6.36 33.98 6.36
C GLU A 267 6.28 33.73 4.86
N ILE A 268 5.95 32.50 4.50
CA ILE A 268 5.60 32.08 3.15
C ILE A 268 4.18 31.52 3.19
N ILE A 269 3.36 31.94 2.22
CA ILE A 269 2.09 31.28 1.94
C ILE A 269 2.18 30.68 0.54
N GLU A 270 1.87 29.41 0.48
CA GLU A 270 1.80 28.64 -0.74
C GLU A 270 0.39 28.10 -0.94
N GLN A 271 0.09 27.70 -2.16
CA GLN A 271 -1.16 27.04 -2.51
C GLN A 271 -0.88 25.88 -3.46
N TYR A 272 -1.77 24.90 -3.54
CA TYR A 272 -1.69 23.85 -4.56
C TYR A 272 -1.45 24.42 -5.96
N ASP A 273 -0.51 23.80 -6.68
CA ASP A 273 -0.16 24.25 -8.02
C ASP A 273 -1.22 23.84 -9.06
N TYR A 274 -1.78 22.64 -8.91
CA TYR A 274 -2.85 22.12 -9.75
C TYR A 274 -3.98 21.47 -8.94
N LEU A 275 -5.12 21.26 -9.59
CA LEU A 275 -6.27 20.54 -9.06
C LEU A 275 -6.93 19.74 -10.20
N PRO A 276 -7.57 18.59 -9.91
CA PRO A 276 -7.61 17.92 -8.62
C PRO A 276 -6.37 17.04 -8.36
N TYR A 277 -6.09 16.75 -7.09
CA TYR A 277 -5.20 15.65 -6.70
C TYR A 277 -6.01 14.38 -6.40
N VAL A 278 -5.48 13.23 -6.81
CA VAL A 278 -6.11 11.92 -6.59
C VAL A 278 -5.08 10.95 -6.03
N TYR A 279 -5.36 10.39 -4.86
CA TYR A 279 -4.46 9.44 -4.20
C TYR A 279 -5.22 8.24 -3.67
N LYS A 280 -4.73 7.06 -3.97
CA LYS A 280 -5.15 5.85 -3.27
C LYS A 280 -4.50 5.82 -1.88
N LEU A 281 -5.25 5.45 -0.84
CA LEU A 281 -4.77 5.46 0.54
C LEU A 281 -3.49 4.63 0.69
N SER A 282 -3.48 3.37 0.23
CA SER A 282 -2.30 2.51 0.30
C SER A 282 -1.06 3.10 -0.38
N SER A 283 -1.24 3.77 -1.52
CA SER A 283 -0.17 4.48 -2.22
C SER A 283 0.34 5.69 -1.45
N LEU A 284 -0.56 6.41 -0.78
CA LEU A 284 -0.20 7.57 0.03
C LEU A 284 0.52 7.16 1.33
N LEU A 285 0.10 6.06 1.96
CA LEU A 285 0.82 5.43 3.09
C LEU A 285 2.25 5.06 2.65
N LEU A 286 2.39 4.43 1.49
CA LEU A 286 3.68 4.07 0.91
C LEU A 286 4.57 5.28 0.63
N ALA A 287 4.03 6.34 0.02
CA ALA A 287 4.76 7.57 -0.29
C ALA A 287 5.23 8.28 0.99
N TYR A 288 4.35 8.36 1.99
CA TYR A 288 4.66 8.94 3.30
C TYR A 288 5.76 8.18 4.03
N LEU A 289 5.63 6.85 4.12
CA LEU A 289 6.62 6.02 4.81
C LEU A 289 7.99 6.04 4.12
N ASN A 290 8.02 6.14 2.79
CA ASN A 290 9.26 6.35 2.05
C ASN A 290 9.86 7.73 2.36
N LYS A 291 9.07 8.80 2.36
CA LYS A 291 9.53 10.15 2.73
C LYS A 291 10.07 10.22 4.17
N MET A 292 9.49 9.44 5.07
CA MET A 292 9.91 9.32 6.47
C MET A 292 11.04 8.28 6.68
N TYR A 293 11.65 7.75 5.61
CA TYR A 293 12.72 6.75 5.67
C TYR A 293 12.36 5.48 6.47
N CYS A 294 11.07 5.16 6.54
CA CYS A 294 10.56 3.95 7.18
C CYS A 294 10.42 2.79 6.17
N ILE A 295 10.42 3.10 4.87
CA ILE A 295 10.45 2.14 3.77
C ILE A 295 11.59 2.51 2.82
N ASP A 296 12.28 1.49 2.34
CA ASP A 296 13.27 1.59 1.28
C ASP A 296 12.65 1.14 -0.05
N LYS A 297 12.63 2.05 -1.04
CA LYS A 297 12.01 1.81 -2.36
C LYS A 297 12.77 0.75 -3.19
N ASP A 298 14.06 0.58 -2.94
CA ASP A 298 14.97 -0.24 -3.75
C ASP A 298 15.03 -1.70 -3.29
N ASN A 299 14.65 -2.00 -2.05
CA ASN A 299 14.55 -3.38 -1.57
C ASN A 299 13.22 -3.71 -0.89
N MET A 300 12.27 -2.76 -0.81
CA MET A 300 10.95 -2.91 -0.17
C MET A 300 11.02 -3.24 1.32
N TYR A 301 12.19 -3.14 1.93
CA TYR A 301 12.34 -3.30 3.37
C TYR A 301 11.60 -2.17 4.08
N TYR A 302 10.85 -2.53 5.12
CA TYR A 302 10.27 -1.58 6.04
C TYR A 302 10.86 -1.79 7.43
N LYS A 303 11.09 -0.67 8.13
CA LYS A 303 11.55 -0.69 9.52
C LYS A 303 10.37 -0.49 10.46
N ASP A 304 10.00 -1.52 11.21
CA ASP A 304 8.88 -1.40 12.15
C ASP A 304 9.20 -0.38 13.26
N ASN A 305 8.29 0.57 13.46
CA ASN A 305 8.40 1.58 14.51
C ASN A 305 7.02 2.20 14.79
N ILE A 306 6.94 3.07 15.80
CA ILE A 306 5.68 3.70 16.21
C ILE A 306 5.05 4.58 15.13
N LEU A 307 5.87 5.26 14.31
CA LEU A 307 5.39 6.08 13.21
C LEU A 307 4.66 5.23 12.19
N VAL A 308 5.21 4.05 11.83
CA VAL A 308 4.57 3.12 10.90
C VAL A 308 3.16 2.75 11.37
N LYS A 309 2.98 2.47 12.67
CA LYS A 309 1.68 2.11 13.26
C LYS A 309 0.68 3.27 13.30
N ARG A 310 1.14 4.52 13.23
CA ARG A 310 0.31 5.75 13.26
C ARG A 310 0.11 6.38 11.89
N THR A 311 0.67 5.80 10.84
CA THR A 311 0.67 6.35 9.48
C THR A 311 -0.73 6.64 8.96
N PHE A 312 -1.69 5.73 9.17
CA PHE A 312 -3.08 5.96 8.76
C PHE A 312 -3.68 7.20 9.44
N ASP A 313 -3.53 7.32 10.76
CA ASP A 313 -4.06 8.45 11.54
C ASP A 313 -3.48 9.78 11.03
N ILE A 314 -2.17 9.82 10.74
CA ILE A 314 -1.49 11.00 10.20
C ILE A 314 -2.02 11.33 8.81
N VAL A 315 -2.08 10.33 7.93
CA VAL A 315 -2.55 10.49 6.55
C VAL A 315 -4.02 10.96 6.49
N ASP A 316 -4.91 10.35 7.29
CA ASP A 316 -6.31 10.78 7.33
C ASP A 316 -6.47 12.17 7.98
N THR A 317 -5.64 12.52 8.96
CA THR A 317 -5.65 13.86 9.58
C THR A 317 -5.26 14.93 8.57
N VAL A 318 -4.15 14.75 7.85
CA VAL A 318 -3.75 15.71 6.80
C VAL A 318 -4.78 15.75 5.68
N ARG A 319 -5.33 14.61 5.26
CA ARG A 319 -6.43 14.58 4.29
C ARG A 319 -7.56 15.52 4.72
N ARG A 320 -8.01 15.45 5.98
CA ARG A 320 -9.09 16.31 6.50
C ARG A 320 -8.70 17.79 6.45
N LYS A 321 -7.49 18.13 6.93
CA LYS A 321 -6.98 19.52 6.91
C LYS A 321 -6.87 20.09 5.49
N CYS A 322 -6.54 19.24 4.51
CA CYS A 322 -6.48 19.55 3.09
C CYS A 322 -7.84 19.49 2.36
N GLY A 323 -8.93 19.18 3.06
CA GLY A 323 -10.26 19.10 2.43
C GLY A 323 -10.43 17.91 1.47
N GLY A 324 -9.60 16.87 1.62
CA GLY A 324 -9.68 15.65 0.82
C GLY A 324 -10.93 14.84 1.15
N GLU A 325 -11.65 14.42 0.13
CA GLU A 325 -12.88 13.66 0.22
C GLU A 325 -12.60 12.17 0.00
N LYS A 326 -13.38 11.28 0.62
CA LYS A 326 -13.23 9.83 0.48
C LYS A 326 -14.12 9.32 -0.65
N PHE A 327 -13.53 8.58 -1.57
CA PHE A 327 -14.22 7.85 -2.62
C PHE A 327 -13.83 6.38 -2.61
N TYR A 328 -14.67 5.55 -3.21
CA TYR A 328 -14.38 4.17 -3.55
C TYR A 328 -14.17 4.03 -5.05
N LEU A 329 -13.07 3.40 -5.43
CA LEU A 329 -12.88 2.94 -6.80
C LEU A 329 -13.73 1.70 -7.01
N ILE A 330 -14.69 1.80 -7.93
CA ILE A 330 -15.58 0.71 -8.29
C ILE A 330 -14.92 -0.09 -9.43
N PRO A 331 -14.80 -1.43 -9.29
CA PRO A 331 -14.18 -2.25 -10.31
C PRO A 331 -14.97 -2.17 -11.62
N TYR A 332 -14.23 -2.07 -12.71
CA TYR A 332 -14.76 -1.94 -14.06
C TYR A 332 -15.57 -3.17 -14.46
N ASN A 333 -15.02 -4.37 -14.27
CA ASN A 333 -15.68 -5.63 -14.60
C ASN A 333 -16.62 -6.06 -13.47
N VAL A 334 -17.88 -6.27 -13.84
CA VAL A 334 -18.87 -6.95 -13.02
C VAL A 334 -18.70 -8.46 -13.24
N ASN A 335 -18.29 -9.19 -12.21
CA ASN A 335 -18.16 -10.64 -12.22
C ASN A 335 -18.68 -11.22 -10.91
N GLU A 336 -18.79 -12.54 -10.80
CA GLU A 336 -19.37 -13.20 -9.63
C GLU A 336 -18.62 -12.85 -8.34
N THR A 337 -17.29 -12.97 -8.35
CA THR A 337 -16.45 -12.67 -7.18
C THR A 337 -16.54 -11.20 -6.78
N SER A 338 -16.41 -10.27 -7.73
CA SER A 338 -16.52 -8.84 -7.43
C SER A 338 -17.92 -8.47 -6.95
N THR A 339 -18.98 -9.06 -7.52
CA THR A 339 -20.36 -8.82 -7.11
C THR A 339 -20.58 -9.28 -5.67
N ARG A 340 -20.13 -10.49 -5.34
CA ARG A 340 -20.28 -11.05 -3.98
C ARG A 340 -19.56 -10.20 -2.95
N LEU A 341 -18.32 -9.78 -3.23
CA LEU A 341 -17.53 -8.98 -2.29
C LEU A 341 -18.08 -7.55 -2.14
N PHE A 342 -18.56 -6.95 -3.23
CA PHE A 342 -19.20 -5.63 -3.16
C PHE A 342 -20.57 -5.67 -2.48
N ASP A 343 -21.36 -6.72 -2.69
CA ASP A 343 -22.63 -6.91 -1.98
C ASP A 343 -22.38 -7.09 -0.47
N LEU A 344 -21.40 -7.91 -0.12
CA LEU A 344 -20.97 -8.14 1.26
C LEU A 344 -20.55 -6.83 1.95
N GLN A 345 -19.77 -5.97 1.27
CA GLN A 345 -19.26 -4.75 1.86
C GLN A 345 -20.21 -3.55 1.77
N PHE A 346 -20.91 -3.42 0.65
CA PHE A 346 -21.64 -2.21 0.29
C PHE A 346 -23.12 -2.47 0.00
N GLY A 347 -23.63 -3.71 0.10
CA GLY A 347 -25.01 -4.04 -0.20
C GLY A 347 -26.05 -3.34 0.69
N LYS A 348 -25.64 -2.86 1.87
CA LYS A 348 -26.45 -2.00 2.75
C LYS A 348 -26.31 -0.49 2.46
N VAL A 349 -25.40 -0.11 1.57
CA VAL A 349 -25.11 1.28 1.16
C VAL A 349 -25.55 1.43 -0.29
N GLU A 350 -26.86 1.67 -0.48
CA GLU A 350 -27.54 1.59 -1.78
C GLU A 350 -26.82 2.37 -2.88
N HIS A 351 -26.39 3.62 -2.64
CA HIS A 351 -25.77 4.43 -3.69
C HIS A 351 -24.44 3.86 -4.22
N ILE A 352 -23.65 3.19 -3.36
CA ILE A 352 -22.39 2.57 -3.77
C ILE A 352 -22.66 1.29 -4.56
N PHE A 353 -23.55 0.45 -4.05
CA PHE A 353 -23.84 -0.83 -4.68
C PHE A 353 -24.64 -0.70 -5.98
N ASP A 354 -25.56 0.27 -6.04
CA ASP A 354 -26.27 0.65 -7.26
C ASP A 354 -25.28 1.18 -8.28
N ALA A 355 -24.37 2.09 -7.90
CA ALA A 355 -23.33 2.55 -8.81
C ALA A 355 -22.45 1.40 -9.35
N TYR A 356 -22.14 0.40 -8.51
CA TYR A 356 -21.46 -0.82 -8.96
C TYR A 356 -22.27 -1.56 -10.04
N LYS A 357 -23.58 -1.75 -9.85
CA LYS A 357 -24.44 -2.51 -10.77
C LYS A 357 -24.86 -1.76 -12.03
N SER A 358 -25.18 -0.47 -11.94
CA SER A 358 -25.93 0.26 -12.96
C SER A 358 -25.12 1.30 -13.72
N THR A 359 -23.94 1.70 -13.22
CA THR A 359 -23.13 2.71 -13.93
C THR A 359 -22.56 2.14 -15.22
N GLU A 360 -22.75 2.84 -16.33
CA GLU A 360 -22.20 2.45 -17.63
C GLU A 360 -20.66 2.43 -17.59
N ARG A 361 -20.08 1.35 -18.14
CA ARG A 361 -18.63 1.14 -18.16
C ARG A 361 -18.04 1.65 -19.47
N ASN A 362 -17.43 2.83 -19.41
CA ASN A 362 -16.76 3.46 -20.56
C ASN A 362 -15.26 3.19 -20.52
N GLU A 363 -14.71 2.71 -21.64
CA GLU A 363 -13.28 2.40 -21.72
C GLU A 363 -12.43 3.63 -21.34
N GLY A 364 -11.39 3.40 -20.53
CA GLY A 364 -10.51 4.45 -20.03
C GLY A 364 -11.07 5.31 -18.89
N HIS A 365 -12.32 5.09 -18.45
CA HIS A 365 -12.93 5.85 -17.36
C HIS A 365 -13.08 4.99 -16.10
N ASN A 366 -12.56 5.51 -14.98
CA ASN A 366 -12.76 4.93 -13.66
C ASN A 366 -14.06 5.45 -13.04
N ILE A 367 -14.71 4.62 -12.24
CA ILE A 367 -15.92 5.00 -11.51
C ILE A 367 -15.52 5.21 -10.05
N LEU A 368 -15.67 6.45 -9.60
CA LEU A 368 -15.45 6.84 -8.22
C LEU A 368 -16.80 7.17 -7.60
N VAL A 369 -17.12 6.55 -6.47
CA VAL A 369 -18.35 6.82 -5.72
C VAL A 369 -17.99 7.40 -4.36
N SER A 370 -18.68 8.48 -3.98
CA SER A 370 -18.50 9.13 -2.69
C SER A 370 -18.73 8.14 -1.56
N HIS A 371 -17.89 8.23 -0.53
CA HIS A 371 -18.12 7.52 0.72
C HIS A 371 -19.38 8.02 1.45
N GLU A 372 -19.63 9.33 1.39
CA GLU A 372 -20.82 10.00 1.94
C GLU A 372 -22.05 9.78 1.06
#